data_AF-A0AAX0WSE7-F1
#
_entry.id   AF-A0AAX0WSE7-F1
#
_cell.length_a   1.000
_cell.length_b   1.000
_cell.length_c   1.000
_cell.angle_alpha   90.00
_cell.angle_beta   90.00
_cell.angle_gamma   90.00
#
_symmetry.space_group_name_H-M   'P 1'
#
loop_
_entity.id
_entity.type
_entity.pdbx_description
1 polymer ?
#
loop_
_entity_poly.entity_id
_entity_poly.type
_entity_poly.pdbx_seq_one_letter_code
_entity_poly.pdbx_strand_id
1 'polypeptide(L)'
;MLNFIILLEKQLKKQALLLISFAFNKAILTKQPDAKIVIPPPSVAVISWKANTQRDDHIRLLQDEGDMVWQKKNNYGLRSHIELAILRYKKVMGTAMKARELPQQKTECGIATRALNESLHWVCQSL
;
A
#
# COMPACT_ATOMS: atom_id res chain seq x y z
N MET A 1 -17.69 -25.27 27.85
CA MET A 1 -16.26 -24.89 28.06
C MET A 1 -15.55 -24.49 26.77
N LEU A 2 -15.58 -25.30 25.70
CA LEU A 2 -14.86 -25.00 24.44
C LEU A 2 -15.17 -23.62 23.84
N ASN A 3 -16.45 -23.21 23.81
CA ASN A 3 -16.87 -21.90 23.27
C ASN A 3 -16.28 -20.71 24.04
N PHE A 4 -16.03 -20.85 25.34
CA PHE A 4 -15.47 -19.79 26.17
C PHE A 4 -13.96 -19.64 25.94
N ILE A 5 -13.25 -20.76 25.75
CA ILE A 5 -11.83 -20.79 25.39
C ILE A 5 -11.62 -20.16 24.01
N ILE A 6 -12.43 -20.53 23.01
CA ILE A 6 -12.38 -19.95 21.66
C ILE A 6 -12.65 -18.44 21.71
N LEU A 7 -13.62 -18.01 22.53
CA LEU A 7 -13.94 -16.59 22.70
C LEU A 7 -12.78 -15.83 23.35
N LEU A 8 -12.15 -16.38 24.39
CA LEU A 8 -10.98 -15.80 25.04
C LEU A 8 -9.78 -15.68 24.09
N GLU A 9 -9.49 -16.72 23.31
CA GLU A 9 -8.42 -16.67 22.31
C GLU A 9 -8.68 -15.61 21.24
N LYS A 10 -9.93 -15.48 20.78
CA LYS A 10 -10.32 -14.43 19.85
C LYS A 10 -10.13 -13.03 20.46
N GLN A 11 -10.49 -12.85 21.73
CA GLN A 11 -10.29 -11.58 22.44
C GLN A 11 -8.81 -11.25 22.64
N LEU A 12 -7.99 -12.24 23.03
CA LEU A 12 -6.53 -12.08 23.17
C LEU A 12 -5.86 -11.72 21.85
N LYS A 13 -6.20 -12.40 20.74
CA LYS A 13 -5.68 -12.07 19.40
C LYS A 13 -6.10 -10.67 18.96
N LYS A 14 -7.35 -10.27 19.24
CA LYS A 14 -7.86 -8.93 18.94
C LYS A 14 -7.10 -7.85 19.71
N GLN A 15 -6.86 -8.06 21.01
CA GLN A 15 -6.07 -7.15 21.84
C GLN A 15 -4.61 -7.08 21.40
N ALA A 16 -3.99 -8.20 21.04
CA ALA A 16 -2.63 -8.22 20.50
C ALA A 16 -2.50 -7.40 19.20
N LEU A 17 -3.43 -7.58 18.25
CA LEU A 17 -3.45 -6.82 16.99
C LEU A 17 -3.61 -5.31 17.21
N LEU A 18 -4.46 -4.93 18.18
CA LEU A 18 -4.65 -3.54 18.58
C LEU A 18 -3.34 -2.89 19.06
N LEU A 19 -2.60 -3.61 19.92
CA LEU A 19 -1.35 -3.14 20.49
C LEU A 19 -0.22 -3.05 19.45
N ILE A 20 -0.14 -4.00 18.51
CA ILE A 20 0.89 -4.01 17.46
C ILE A 20 0.77 -2.77 16.57
N SER A 21 -0.42 -2.45 16.08
CA SER A 21 -0.66 -1.27 15.23
C SER A 21 -0.27 0.03 15.94
N PHE A 22 -0.61 0.15 17.23
CA PHE A 22 -0.29 1.31 18.04
C PHE A 22 1.21 1.45 18.30
N ALA A 23 1.86 0.38 18.76
CA ALA A 23 3.29 0.36 19.05
C ALA A 23 4.14 0.65 17.79
N PHE A 24 3.73 0.09 16.65
CA PHE A 24 4.39 0.31 15.37
C PHE A 24 4.35 1.78 14.94
N ASN A 25 3.16 2.40 14.94
CA ASN A 25 3.02 3.82 14.59
C ASN A 25 3.85 4.71 15.51
N LYS A 26 3.80 4.43 16.82
CA LYS A 26 4.61 5.15 17.81
C LYS A 26 6.10 5.02 17.54
N ALA A 27 6.59 3.82 17.21
CA ALA A 27 8.00 3.59 16.92
C ALA A 27 8.49 4.37 15.69
N ILE A 28 7.69 4.42 14.62
CA ILE A 28 8.00 5.20 13.42
C ILE A 28 8.04 6.70 13.73
N LEU A 29 6.98 7.23 14.35
CA LEU A 29 6.88 8.67 14.64
C LEU A 29 7.94 9.14 15.65
N THR A 30 8.45 8.24 16.50
CA THR A 30 9.58 8.56 17.39
C THR A 30 10.88 8.77 16.61
N LYS A 31 11.07 8.07 15.49
CA LYS A 31 12.27 8.18 14.65
C LYS A 31 12.13 9.25 13.56
N GLN A 32 10.92 9.41 13.02
CA GLN A 32 10.60 10.37 12.00
C GLN A 32 9.23 11.00 12.29
N PRO A 33 9.20 12.14 13.01
CA PRO A 33 7.97 12.77 13.46
C PRO A 33 7.04 13.18 12.31
N ASP A 34 7.61 13.58 11.17
CA ASP A 34 6.87 14.06 10.00
C ASP A 34 6.49 12.93 9.02
N ALA A 35 6.74 11.66 9.37
CA ALA A 35 6.42 10.54 8.49
C ALA A 35 4.90 10.36 8.35
N LYS A 36 4.41 10.36 7.10
CA LYS A 36 3.02 9.97 6.80
C LYS A 36 2.94 8.44 6.70
N ILE A 37 2.36 7.79 7.71
CA ILE A 37 2.22 6.33 7.75
C ILE A 37 1.00 5.86 6.94
N VAL A 38 1.20 5.51 5.67
CA VAL A 38 0.12 5.01 4.79
C VAL A 38 -0.01 3.49 4.90
N ILE A 39 -0.50 3.02 6.05
CA ILE A 39 -0.81 1.61 6.29
C ILE A 39 -2.19 1.54 6.93
N PRO A 40 -3.14 0.76 6.37
CA PRO A 40 -4.47 0.68 6.95
C PRO A 40 -4.37 0.00 8.32
N PRO A 41 -4.97 0.58 9.38
CA PRO A 41 -5.11 -0.11 10.64
C PRO A 41 -5.97 -1.37 10.44
N PRO A 42 -5.80 -2.41 11.28
CA PRO A 42 -6.62 -3.61 11.20
C PRO A 42 -8.10 -3.26 11.40
N SER A 43 -9.02 -4.02 10.81
CA SER A 43 -10.47 -3.77 10.89
C SER A 43 -11.03 -3.75 12.32
N VAL A 44 -10.33 -4.42 13.23
CA VAL A 44 -10.66 -4.47 14.67
C VAL A 44 -10.07 -3.31 15.47
N ALA A 45 -9.40 -2.35 14.82
CA ALA A 45 -8.75 -1.23 15.48
C ALA A 45 -9.77 -0.31 16.17
N VAL A 46 -9.40 0.14 17.36
CA VAL A 46 -10.20 1.05 18.18
C VAL A 46 -9.43 2.37 18.32
N ILE A 47 -10.18 3.46 18.28
CA ILE A 47 -9.69 4.83 18.48
C ILE A 47 -9.07 4.91 19.89
N SER A 48 -7.87 5.48 19.97
CA SER A 48 -7.22 5.68 21.25
C SER A 48 -7.93 6.75 22.09
N TRP A 49 -7.80 6.70 23.41
CA TRP A 49 -8.28 7.77 24.30
C TRP A 49 -7.74 9.14 23.90
N LYS A 50 -6.45 9.19 23.50
CA LYS A 50 -5.75 10.40 23.10
C LYS A 50 -5.90 10.60 21.59
N ALA A 51 -7.16 10.67 21.15
CA ALA A 51 -7.65 10.46 19.79
C ALA A 51 -7.11 11.40 18.68
N ASN A 52 -6.02 12.12 18.94
CA ASN A 52 -5.34 13.06 18.06
C ASN A 52 -4.08 12.44 17.43
N THR A 53 -4.14 11.16 17.05
CA THR A 53 -3.03 10.45 16.39
C THR A 53 -3.37 10.17 14.93
N GLN A 54 -2.36 10.18 14.05
CA GLN A 54 -2.53 9.84 12.63
C GLN A 54 -3.24 8.49 12.43
N ARG A 55 -2.97 7.52 13.31
CA ARG A 55 -3.63 6.21 13.31
C ARG A 55 -5.14 6.35 13.55
N ASP A 56 -5.54 7.16 14.53
CA ASP A 56 -6.95 7.34 14.88
C ASP A 56 -7.71 8.08 13.77
N ASP A 57 -7.05 8.99 13.05
CA ASP A 57 -7.63 9.64 11.86
C ASP A 57 -7.88 8.63 10.73
N HIS A 58 -6.99 7.66 10.53
CA HIS A 58 -7.23 6.57 9.59
C HIS A 58 -8.40 5.68 10.03
N ILE A 59 -8.53 5.39 11.32
CA ILE A 59 -9.66 4.60 11.85
C ILE A 59 -10.98 5.33 11.59
N ARG A 60 -11.06 6.64 11.88
CA ARG A 60 -12.26 7.45 11.59
C ARG A 60 -12.58 7.44 10.11
N LEU A 61 -11.59 7.73 9.26
CA LEU A 61 -11.80 7.77 7.81
C LEU A 61 -12.30 6.43 7.26
N LEU A 62 -11.81 5.31 7.80
CA LEU A 62 -12.29 3.98 7.43
C LEU A 62 -13.72 3.71 7.94
N GLN A 63 -14.07 4.18 9.13
CA GLN A 63 -15.43 4.04 9.69
C GLN A 63 -16.46 4.90 8.96
N ASP A 64 -16.08 6.12 8.59
CA ASP A 64 -16.98 7.12 8.02
C ASP A 64 -17.15 6.96 6.50
N GLU A 65 -16.07 6.66 5.77
CA GLU A 65 -16.05 6.65 4.29
C GLU A 65 -15.68 5.29 3.67
N GLY A 66 -15.22 4.34 4.49
CA GLY A 66 -14.84 3.00 4.05
C GLY A 66 -13.48 2.90 3.35
N ASP A 67 -13.11 1.66 3.03
CA ASP A 67 -11.77 1.29 2.56
C ASP A 67 -11.39 1.95 1.23
N MET A 68 -12.31 1.99 0.25
CA MET A 68 -12.01 2.52 -1.08
C MET A 68 -11.65 4.01 -1.04
N VAL A 69 -12.38 4.80 -0.25
CA VAL A 69 -12.11 6.23 -0.14
C VAL A 69 -10.83 6.48 0.65
N TRP A 70 -10.60 5.71 1.71
CA TRP A 70 -9.33 5.74 2.45
C TRP A 70 -8.13 5.45 1.53
N GLN A 71 -8.22 4.41 0.69
CA GLN A 71 -7.16 4.05 -0.26
C GLN A 71 -6.90 5.17 -1.28
N LYS A 72 -7.97 5.78 -1.82
CA LYS A 72 -7.86 6.89 -2.77
C LYS A 72 -7.23 8.13 -2.14
N LYS A 73 -7.67 8.52 -0.94
CA LYS A 73 -7.11 9.68 -0.20
C LYS A 73 -5.63 9.48 0.18
N ASN A 74 -5.21 8.23 0.34
CA ASN A 74 -3.84 7.90 0.73
C ASN A 74 -2.96 7.40 -0.42
N ASN A 75 -3.43 7.38 -1.67
CA ASN A 75 -2.70 6.84 -2.83
C ASN A 75 -2.17 5.41 -2.62
N TYR A 76 -2.90 4.57 -1.88
CA TYR A 76 -2.44 3.22 -1.51
C TYR A 76 -2.17 2.33 -2.73
N GLY A 77 -2.88 2.53 -3.84
CA GLY A 77 -2.72 1.77 -5.09
C GLY A 77 -1.49 2.14 -5.93
N LEU A 78 -0.74 3.20 -5.59
CA LEU A 78 0.40 3.66 -6.41
C LEU A 78 1.48 2.58 -6.57
N ARG A 79 1.77 1.83 -5.50
CA ARG A 79 2.74 0.74 -5.53
C ARG A 79 2.32 -0.35 -6.50
N SER A 80 1.06 -0.79 -6.45
CA SER A 80 0.53 -1.82 -7.34
C SER A 80 0.61 -1.38 -8.80
N HIS A 81 0.33 -0.11 -9.10
CA HIS A 81 0.50 0.42 -10.46
C HIS A 81 1.94 0.37 -10.96
N ILE A 82 2.91 0.74 -10.11
CA ILE A 82 4.33 0.67 -10.45
C ILE A 82 4.78 -0.78 -10.65
N GLU A 83 4.38 -1.69 -9.76
CA GLU A 83 4.70 -3.12 -9.87
C GLU A 83 4.13 -3.71 -11.17
N LEU A 84 2.89 -3.38 -11.53
CA LEU A 84 2.31 -3.78 -12.81
C LEU A 84 3.07 -3.18 -14.00
N ALA A 85 3.47 -1.90 -13.94
CA ALA A 85 4.23 -1.27 -15.02
C ALA A 85 5.58 -1.98 -15.26
N ILE A 86 6.29 -2.32 -14.18
CA ILE A 86 7.56 -3.07 -14.24
C ILE A 86 7.32 -4.50 -14.76
N LEU A 87 6.26 -5.17 -14.29
CA LEU A 87 5.91 -6.51 -14.75
C LEU A 87 5.63 -6.52 -16.27
N ARG A 88 4.83 -5.56 -16.75
CA ARG A 88 4.53 -5.40 -18.17
C ARG A 88 5.79 -5.12 -18.98
N TYR A 89 6.64 -4.21 -18.50
CA TYR A 89 7.92 -3.92 -19.12
C TYR A 89 8.74 -5.20 -19.32
N LYS A 90 8.95 -5.97 -18.24
CA LYS A 90 9.73 -7.22 -18.30
C LYS A 90 9.09 -8.28 -19.19
N LYS A 91 7.76 -8.35 -19.23
CA LYS A 91 7.02 -9.33 -20.03
C LYS A 91 7.13 -9.07 -21.53
N VAL A 92 7.07 -7.80 -21.94
CA VAL A 92 7.06 -7.40 -23.37
C VAL A 92 8.48 -7.16 -23.90
N MET A 93 9.31 -6.44 -23.15
CA MET A 93 10.65 -6.02 -23.59
C MET A 93 11.74 -7.03 -23.22
N GLY A 94 11.46 -7.92 -22.26
CA GLY A 94 12.39 -8.91 -21.75
C GLY A 94 13.00 -8.53 -20.39
N THR A 95 13.74 -9.47 -19.81
CA THR A 95 14.30 -9.36 -18.45
C THR A 95 15.63 -8.60 -18.38
N ALA A 96 16.24 -8.27 -19.51
CA ALA A 96 17.54 -7.62 -19.60
C ALA A 96 17.55 -6.52 -20.64
N MET A 97 18.36 -5.48 -20.40
CA MET A 97 18.61 -4.40 -21.36
C MET A 97 19.71 -4.80 -22.34
N LYS A 98 19.59 -4.33 -23.59
CA LYS A 98 20.61 -4.55 -24.62
C LYS A 98 21.79 -3.59 -24.45
N ALA A 99 21.52 -2.37 -24.04
CA ALA A 99 22.54 -1.38 -23.74
C ALA A 99 23.36 -1.78 -22.52
N ARG A 100 24.68 -1.58 -22.62
CA ARG A 100 25.63 -1.92 -21.54
C ARG A 100 25.97 -0.74 -20.64
N GLU A 101 25.88 0.47 -21.16
CA GLU A 101 26.23 1.71 -20.49
C GLU A 101 24.98 2.40 -19.92
N LEU A 102 25.10 3.00 -18.73
CA LEU A 102 23.98 3.62 -18.00
C LEU A 102 23.23 4.71 -18.81
N PRO A 103 23.89 5.64 -19.54
CA PRO A 103 23.19 6.62 -20.35
C PRO A 103 22.31 5.96 -21.44
N GLN A 104 22.84 4.95 -22.11
CA GLN A 104 22.16 4.22 -23.17
C GLN A 104 21.02 3.36 -22.60
N GLN A 105 21.20 2.77 -21.42
CA GLN A 105 20.14 2.05 -20.70
C GLN A 105 18.96 2.96 -20.33
N LYS A 106 19.24 4.19 -19.90
CA LYS A 106 18.18 5.20 -19.65
C LYS A 106 17.40 5.51 -20.93
N THR A 107 18.10 5.69 -22.05
CA THR A 107 17.48 5.92 -23.36
C THR A 107 16.65 4.71 -23.81
N GLU A 108 17.20 3.49 -23.72
CA GLU A 108 16.49 2.25 -24.05
C GLU A 108 15.21 2.11 -23.21
N CYS A 109 15.31 2.28 -21.89
CA CYS A 109 14.17 2.23 -20.98
C CYS A 109 13.11 3.29 -21.30
N GLY A 110 13.54 4.51 -21.63
CA GLY A 110 12.64 5.60 -22.02
C GLY A 110 11.85 5.29 -23.31
N ILE A 111 12.53 4.82 -24.35
CA ILE A 111 11.91 4.43 -25.63
C ILE A 111 10.95 3.26 -25.41
N ALA A 112 11.39 2.22 -24.70
CA ALA A 112 10.59 1.05 -24.42
C ALA A 112 9.33 1.38 -23.61
N THR A 113 9.46 2.22 -22.57
CA THR A 113 8.31 2.67 -21.78
C THR A 113 7.31 3.46 -22.62
N ARG A 114 7.79 4.32 -23.53
CA ARG A 114 6.92 5.06 -24.46
C ARG A 114 6.15 4.11 -25.38
N ALA A 115 6.82 3.18 -26.03
CA ALA A 115 6.18 2.17 -26.88
C ALA A 115 5.16 1.30 -26.11
N LEU A 116 5.47 0.96 -24.85
CA LEU A 116 4.58 0.18 -23.99
C LEU A 116 3.34 0.96 -23.53
N ASN A 117 3.43 2.28 -23.41
CA ASN A 117 2.29 3.14 -23.11
C ASN A 117 1.43 3.39 -24.35
N GLU A 118 2.05 3.55 -25.52
CA GLU A 118 1.34 3.71 -26.79
C GLU A 118 0.56 2.43 -27.15
N SER A 119 1.17 1.25 -27.04
CA SER A 119 0.46 -0.02 -27.27
C SER A 119 -0.75 -0.24 -26.35
N LEU A 120 -0.74 0.31 -25.13
CA LEU A 120 -1.89 0.23 -24.22
C LEU A 120 -3.08 1.07 -24.74
N HIS A 121 -2.83 2.22 -25.36
CA HIS A 121 -3.88 3.04 -25.96
C HIS A 121 -4.64 2.30 -27.07
N TRP A 122 -3.90 1.55 -27.89
CA TRP A 122 -4.48 0.74 -28.97
C TRP A 122 -5.33 -0.41 -28.45
N VAL A 123 -4.87 -1.13 -27.42
CA VAL A 123 -5.63 -2.27 -26.85
C VAL A 123 -6.95 -1.81 -26.21
N CYS A 124 -6.98 -0.63 -25.57
CA CYS A 124 -8.20 -0.09 -24.95
C CYS A 124 -9.21 0.50 -25.95
N GLN A 125 -8.81 0.80 -27.19
CA GLN A 125 -9.72 1.23 -28.26
C GLN A 125 -10.23 0.07 -29.13
N SER A 126 -9.61 -1.10 -29.00
CA SER A 126 -9.93 -2.30 -29.79
C SER A 126 -10.83 -3.30 -29.03
N LEU A 127 -11.26 -2.93 -27.83
CA LEU A 127 -12.23 -3.63 -26.97
C LEU A 127 -13.43 -2.70 -26.74
#